data_AF-A0A8K1DBN7-F1
#
_entry.id   AF-A0A8K1DBN7-F1
#
_cell.length_a   1.000
_cell.length_b   1.000
_cell.length_c   1.000
_cell.angle_alpha   90.00
_cell.angle_beta   90.00
_cell.angle_gamma   90.00
#
_symmetry.space_group_name_H-M   'P 1'
#
loop_
_entity.id
_entity.type
_entity.pdbx_description
1 polymer ?
#
loop_
_entity_poly.entity_id
_entity_poly.type
_entity_poly.pdbx_seq_one_letter_code
_entity_poly.pdbx_strand_id
1 'polypeptide(L)'
;MIDDDDDDDVGERPSKPATDSKSQVTIESFSLKGLQGLRKDYTRQSDESIISWLVCLWDAAGEATILDGTEARHLGSLSHVLVIDQGMMRGANPHSLWEQILGSVGQRYLYADDLYMQQTQWKTIEQGIQCLREMAVAEIVFSDDLNARNPDLVPCTPMMWGKLLRLGPQEYSSALAIMRWDDKEETVLDMAKKLRAYVDVMHSPTHGRITAVETYMEKLEDKIEE
;
A
#
# COMPACT_ATOMS: atom_id res chain seq x y z
N MET A 1 51.60 -64.87 -2.48
CA MET A 1 52.45 -65.24 -1.34
C MET A 1 52.60 -63.99 -0.50
N ILE A 2 52.13 -64.10 0.75
CA ILE A 2 52.49 -63.32 1.94
C ILE A 2 51.83 -61.93 2.06
N ASP A 3 51.14 -61.86 3.19
CA ASP A 3 50.35 -60.80 3.82
C ASP A 3 51.22 -59.81 4.63
N ASP A 4 50.53 -58.84 5.23
CA ASP A 4 50.88 -58.06 6.45
C ASP A 4 51.94 -56.93 6.29
N ASP A 5 51.82 -55.71 6.85
CA ASP A 5 51.05 -55.23 8.00
C ASP A 5 50.92 -53.68 7.98
N ASP A 6 50.01 -53.20 8.83
CA ASP A 6 49.54 -51.84 9.12
C ASP A 6 50.60 -50.76 9.41
N ASP A 7 50.24 -49.49 9.14
CA ASP A 7 50.50 -48.37 10.07
C ASP A 7 49.43 -47.28 9.89
N ASP A 8 48.61 -47.11 10.94
CA ASP A 8 47.72 -45.97 11.16
C ASP A 8 48.53 -44.67 11.30
N ASP A 9 48.20 -43.63 10.51
CA ASP A 9 48.46 -42.26 10.95
C ASP A 9 47.25 -41.35 10.74
N VAL A 10 46.66 -41.02 11.87
CA VAL A 10 45.57 -40.07 12.07
C VAL A 10 46.12 -38.66 11.84
N GLY A 11 46.04 -38.19 10.60
CA GLY A 11 46.32 -36.82 10.21
C GLY A 11 45.05 -35.99 10.09
N GLU A 12 44.55 -35.51 11.22
CA GLU A 12 43.39 -34.62 11.34
C GLU A 12 43.52 -33.36 10.45
N ARG A 13 42.45 -33.07 9.71
CA ARG A 13 42.26 -31.85 8.91
C ARG A 13 42.16 -30.64 9.84
N PRO A 14 42.66 -29.46 9.45
CA PRO A 14 41.88 -28.26 9.70
C PRO A 14 41.27 -27.78 8.39
N SER A 15 39.99 -28.10 8.22
CA SER A 15 39.12 -27.38 7.30
C SER A 15 39.16 -25.92 7.73
N LYS A 16 39.71 -25.06 6.88
CA LYS A 16 39.58 -23.61 7.05
C LYS A 16 38.08 -23.31 7.23
N PRO A 17 37.67 -22.65 8.31
CA PRO A 17 36.35 -22.05 8.31
C PRO A 17 36.39 -20.94 7.26
N ALA A 18 35.60 -21.10 6.20
CA ALA A 18 35.16 -19.95 5.44
C ALA A 18 34.46 -19.05 6.46
N THR A 19 35.14 -17.97 6.84
CA THR A 19 34.53 -16.88 7.58
C THR A 19 33.47 -16.29 6.66
N ASP A 20 32.28 -16.85 6.78
CA ASP A 20 31.05 -16.21 6.37
C ASP A 20 30.92 -15.00 7.28
N SER A 21 31.54 -13.89 6.85
CA SER A 21 31.27 -12.57 7.41
C SER A 21 29.83 -12.24 7.04
N LYS A 22 28.90 -12.89 7.75
CA LYS A 22 27.52 -12.44 7.89
C LYS A 22 27.65 -11.06 8.50
N SER A 23 27.63 -10.05 7.63
CA SER A 23 27.45 -8.66 8.00
C SER A 23 26.17 -8.64 8.82
N GLN A 24 26.31 -8.72 10.14
CA GLN A 24 25.20 -8.52 11.05
C GLN A 24 24.86 -7.06 10.84
N VAL A 25 23.83 -6.79 10.04
CA VAL A 25 23.29 -5.45 9.90
C VAL A 25 22.83 -5.10 11.30
N THR A 26 23.62 -4.30 12.00
CA THR A 26 23.26 -3.75 13.30
C THR A 26 22.14 -2.76 13.02
N ILE A 27 20.91 -3.25 13.02
CA ILE A 27 19.73 -2.40 12.98
C ILE A 27 19.74 -1.62 14.30
N GLU A 28 19.82 -0.29 14.20
CA GLU A 28 19.78 0.56 15.38
C GLU A 28 18.43 0.41 16.07
N SER A 29 18.45 0.06 17.35
CA SER A 29 17.23 -0.09 18.14
C SER A 29 16.63 1.28 18.47
N PHE A 30 15.30 1.39 18.40
CA PHE A 30 14.55 2.56 18.81
C PHE A 30 14.56 2.75 20.32
N SER A 31 14.72 4.00 20.75
CA SER A 31 14.47 4.39 22.13
C SER A 31 12.97 4.34 22.46
N LEU A 32 12.60 4.21 23.74
CA LEU A 32 11.20 4.29 24.18
C LEU A 32 10.49 5.58 23.73
N LYS A 33 11.21 6.70 23.71
CA LYS A 33 10.68 7.98 23.21
C LYS A 33 10.46 7.94 21.69
N GLY A 34 11.37 7.29 20.95
CA GLY A 34 11.21 7.04 19.52
C GLY A 34 9.96 6.22 19.24
N LEU A 35 9.76 5.12 19.95
CA LEU A 35 8.57 4.28 19.83
C LEU A 35 7.27 5.02 20.16
N GLN A 36 7.26 5.93 21.12
CA GLN A 36 6.09 6.78 21.39
C GLN A 36 5.77 7.73 20.23
N GLY A 37 6.81 8.26 19.57
CA GLY A 37 6.65 9.03 18.33
C GLY A 37 6.03 8.18 17.22
N LEU A 38 6.63 7.02 16.93
CA LEU A 38 6.10 6.10 15.92
C LEU A 38 4.66 5.67 16.21
N ARG A 39 4.31 5.41 17.48
CA ARG A 39 2.92 5.09 17.85
C ARG A 39 1.98 6.21 17.43
N LYS A 40 2.35 7.47 17.70
CA LYS A 40 1.52 8.61 17.32
C LYS A 40 1.34 8.72 15.81
N ASP A 41 2.41 8.44 15.07
CA ASP A 41 2.43 8.60 13.61
C ASP A 41 1.66 7.47 12.89
N TYR A 42 1.62 6.27 13.49
CA TYR A 42 1.01 5.08 12.88
C TYR A 42 -0.30 4.62 13.52
N THR A 43 -0.79 5.26 14.56
CA THR A 43 -2.08 4.85 15.18
C THR A 43 -3.24 5.19 14.26
N ARG A 44 -4.10 4.20 14.01
CA ARG A 44 -5.32 4.36 13.23
C ARG A 44 -6.31 5.30 13.92
N GLN A 45 -6.95 6.17 13.17
CA GLN A 45 -8.01 7.03 13.71
C GLN A 45 -9.32 6.24 13.91
N SER A 46 -10.14 6.62 14.89
CA SER A 46 -11.33 5.87 15.28
C SER A 46 -12.39 5.74 14.17
N ASP A 47 -12.44 6.69 13.24
CA ASP A 47 -13.34 6.74 12.09
C ASP A 47 -12.69 6.25 10.78
N GLU A 48 -11.41 5.88 10.83
CA GLU A 48 -10.66 5.43 9.67
C GLU A 48 -10.83 3.91 9.43
N SER A 49 -11.11 3.55 8.17
CA SER A 49 -11.15 2.15 7.74
C SER A 49 -9.77 1.49 7.87
N ILE A 50 -9.71 0.17 7.98
CA ILE A 50 -8.40 -0.52 8.02
C ILE A 50 -7.62 -0.25 6.73
N ILE A 51 -8.29 -0.27 5.58
CA ILE A 51 -7.62 -0.11 4.28
C ILE A 51 -7.10 1.32 4.06
N SER A 52 -7.82 2.36 4.48
CA SER A 52 -7.34 3.74 4.45
C SER A 52 -6.12 3.91 5.35
N TRP A 53 -6.20 3.36 6.57
CA TRP A 53 -5.10 3.40 7.53
C TRP A 53 -3.82 2.75 7.00
N LEU A 54 -3.94 1.64 6.27
CA LEU A 54 -2.79 1.00 5.64
C LEU A 54 -2.14 1.90 4.57
N VAL A 55 -2.92 2.64 3.78
CA VAL A 55 -2.33 3.61 2.85
C VAL A 55 -1.59 4.71 3.61
N CYS A 56 -2.15 5.23 4.70
CA CYS A 56 -1.47 6.21 5.55
C CYS A 56 -0.17 5.66 6.16
N LEU A 57 -0.18 4.40 6.60
CA LEU A 57 0.99 3.69 7.12
C LEU A 57 2.10 3.59 6.07
N TRP A 58 1.75 3.28 4.82
CA TRP A 58 2.68 3.27 3.70
C TRP A 58 3.28 4.66 3.44
N ASP A 59 2.43 5.69 3.34
CA ASP A 59 2.85 7.07 3.08
C ASP A 59 3.73 7.66 4.19
N ALA A 60 3.51 7.23 5.44
CA ALA A 60 4.33 7.57 6.59
C ALA A 60 5.61 6.70 6.71
N ALA A 61 6.04 6.08 5.61
CA ALA A 61 7.25 5.27 5.52
C ALA A 61 7.27 4.05 6.46
N GLY A 62 6.12 3.42 6.70
CA GLY A 62 6.02 2.20 7.51
C GLY A 62 6.92 1.06 7.01
N GLU A 63 7.22 1.03 5.71
CA GLU A 63 8.17 0.07 5.11
C GLU A 63 9.64 0.33 5.50
N ALA A 64 10.02 1.57 5.77
CA ALA A 64 11.37 1.90 6.22
C ALA A 64 11.54 1.70 7.74
N THR A 65 10.45 1.54 8.48
CA THR A 65 10.44 1.37 9.93
C THR A 65 10.59 -0.11 10.29
N ILE A 66 11.83 -0.55 10.50
CA ILE A 66 12.15 -1.94 10.88
C ILE A 66 12.11 -2.06 12.40
N LEU A 67 11.32 -2.99 12.92
CA LEU A 67 11.19 -3.22 14.35
C LEU A 67 11.51 -4.67 14.70
N ASP A 68 12.27 -4.88 15.77
CA ASP A 68 12.39 -6.19 16.37
C ASP A 68 11.14 -6.57 17.19
N GLY A 69 11.06 -7.84 17.61
CA GLY A 69 9.91 -8.34 18.35
C GLY A 69 9.70 -7.68 19.73
N THR A 70 10.75 -7.12 20.34
CA THR A 70 10.62 -6.37 21.59
C THR A 70 10.12 -4.96 21.35
N GLU A 71 10.62 -4.29 20.31
CA GLU A 71 10.19 -2.95 19.91
C GLU A 71 8.73 -2.94 19.47
N ALA A 72 8.30 -3.93 18.69
CA ALA A 72 6.89 -4.09 18.29
C ALA A 72 5.96 -4.24 19.50
N ARG A 73 6.37 -4.97 20.54
CA ARG A 73 5.59 -5.10 21.80
C ARG A 73 5.54 -3.79 22.59
N HIS A 74 6.63 -3.04 22.62
CA HIS A 74 6.64 -1.72 23.25
C HIS A 74 5.84 -0.69 22.44
N LEU A 75 5.80 -0.82 21.11
CA LEU A 75 4.99 0.01 20.23
C LEU A 75 3.49 -0.15 20.52
N GLY A 76 3.03 -1.37 20.84
CA GLY A 76 1.67 -1.62 21.33
C GLY A 76 0.59 -1.57 20.25
N SER A 77 -0.67 -1.36 20.64
CA SER A 77 -1.82 -1.34 19.72
C SER A 77 -1.78 -0.11 18.81
N LEU A 78 -1.93 -0.34 17.49
CA LEU A 78 -2.03 0.72 16.47
C LEU A 78 -3.37 0.66 15.74
N SER A 79 -3.88 -0.54 15.49
CA SER A 79 -5.09 -0.75 14.69
C SER A 79 -6.38 -0.70 15.51
N HIS A 80 -6.30 -0.88 16.83
CA HIS A 80 -7.45 -1.15 17.71
C HIS A 80 -8.22 -2.44 17.37
N VAL A 81 -7.61 -3.33 16.58
CA VAL A 81 -8.16 -4.65 16.24
C VAL A 81 -7.24 -5.70 16.83
N LEU A 82 -7.73 -6.41 17.84
CA LEU A 82 -6.91 -7.34 18.64
C LEU A 82 -6.12 -8.35 17.80
N VAL A 83 -6.74 -8.94 16.77
CA VAL A 83 -6.08 -9.94 15.91
C VAL A 83 -4.91 -9.32 15.13
N ILE A 84 -5.07 -8.08 14.65
CA ILE A 84 -4.03 -7.38 13.89
C ILE A 84 -2.90 -6.97 14.83
N ASP A 85 -3.22 -6.34 15.95
CA ASP A 85 -2.23 -5.88 16.92
C ASP A 85 -1.43 -7.06 17.52
N GLN A 86 -2.09 -8.18 17.81
CA GLN A 86 -1.40 -9.38 18.30
C GLN A 86 -0.51 -10.02 17.24
N GLY A 87 -0.94 -10.05 15.98
CA GLY A 87 -0.14 -10.57 14.87
C GLY A 87 1.16 -9.79 14.72
N MET A 88 1.08 -8.45 14.77
CA MET A 88 2.23 -7.55 14.70
C MET A 88 3.22 -7.84 15.83
N MET A 89 2.74 -8.01 17.06
CA MET A 89 3.59 -8.24 18.24
C MET A 89 4.18 -9.67 18.35
N ARG A 90 3.79 -10.58 17.46
CA ARG A 90 4.17 -12.00 17.52
C ARG A 90 5.51 -12.29 16.85
N GLY A 91 5.93 -11.45 15.90
CA GLY A 91 7.20 -11.60 15.19
C GLY A 91 8.41 -11.61 16.13
N ALA A 92 9.33 -12.55 15.93
CA ALA A 92 10.61 -12.58 16.65
C ALA A 92 11.77 -12.00 15.82
N ASN A 93 11.63 -12.01 14.50
CA ASN A 93 12.62 -11.48 13.57
C ASN A 93 12.31 -10.01 13.25
N PRO A 94 13.34 -9.16 13.05
CA PRO A 94 13.14 -7.82 12.54
C PRO A 94 12.50 -7.84 11.16
N HIS A 95 11.38 -7.12 11.02
CA HIS A 95 10.64 -6.93 9.78
C HIS A 95 10.19 -5.47 9.72
N SER A 96 9.89 -4.95 8.52
CA SER A 96 9.26 -3.63 8.44
C SER A 96 7.88 -3.66 9.11
N LEU A 97 7.47 -2.53 9.68
CA LEU A 97 6.15 -2.37 10.28
C LEU A 97 5.05 -2.66 9.24
N TRP A 98 5.28 -2.27 7.98
CA TRP A 98 4.41 -2.58 6.86
C TRP A 98 4.26 -4.09 6.65
N GLU A 99 5.36 -4.86 6.60
CA GLU A 99 5.32 -6.32 6.43
C GLU A 99 4.50 -7.00 7.52
N GLN A 100 4.77 -6.62 8.77
CA GLN A 100 4.17 -7.24 9.95
C GLN A 100 2.66 -6.99 9.99
N ILE A 101 2.24 -5.76 9.69
CA ILE A 101 0.84 -5.38 9.70
C ILE A 101 0.10 -6.03 8.53
N LEU A 102 0.65 -6.03 7.31
CA LEU A 102 0.03 -6.69 6.16
C LEU A 102 -0.22 -8.18 6.44
N GLY A 103 0.77 -8.90 6.97
CA GLY A 103 0.62 -10.31 7.35
C GLY A 103 -0.45 -10.53 8.42
N SER A 104 -0.61 -9.58 9.35
CA SER A 104 -1.62 -9.66 10.41
C SER A 104 -3.04 -9.34 9.90
N VAL A 105 -3.15 -8.42 8.94
CA VAL A 105 -4.40 -8.11 8.23
C VAL A 105 -4.82 -9.32 7.37
N GLY A 106 -3.90 -9.92 6.62
CA GLY A 106 -4.18 -11.12 5.82
C GLY A 106 -4.61 -12.33 6.65
N GLN A 107 -4.21 -12.43 7.92
CA GLN A 107 -4.73 -13.45 8.84
C GLN A 107 -6.14 -13.16 9.35
N ARG A 108 -6.53 -11.88 9.41
CA ARG A 108 -7.83 -11.46 9.95
C ARG A 108 -8.94 -11.53 8.91
N TYR A 109 -8.64 -11.24 7.65
CA TYR A 109 -9.59 -11.16 6.54
C TYR A 109 -9.42 -12.36 5.60
N LEU A 110 -10.54 -12.87 5.06
CA LEU A 110 -10.51 -14.08 4.23
C LEU A 110 -10.32 -13.76 2.75
N TYR A 111 -10.83 -12.61 2.29
CA TYR A 111 -10.76 -12.17 0.90
C TYR A 111 -10.51 -10.66 0.77
N ALA A 112 -9.94 -10.25 -0.36
CA ALA A 112 -9.75 -8.84 -0.72
C ALA A 112 -11.07 -8.05 -0.68
N ASP A 113 -12.17 -8.70 -1.07
CA ASP A 113 -13.52 -8.12 -1.02
C ASP A 113 -13.93 -7.64 0.38
N ASP A 114 -13.52 -8.33 1.44
CA ASP A 114 -13.84 -7.94 2.81
C ASP A 114 -13.18 -6.60 3.20
N LEU A 115 -12.02 -6.30 2.62
CA LEU A 115 -11.34 -5.02 2.79
C LEU A 115 -11.97 -3.94 1.91
N TYR A 116 -12.36 -4.27 0.67
CA TYR A 116 -12.96 -3.28 -0.23
C TYR A 116 -14.35 -2.80 0.21
N MET A 117 -15.08 -3.55 1.03
CA MET A 117 -16.41 -3.14 1.52
C MET A 117 -16.37 -1.90 2.42
N GLN A 118 -15.18 -1.48 2.87
CA GLN A 118 -15.00 -0.29 3.70
C GLN A 118 -14.80 0.99 2.89
N GLN A 119 -14.76 0.91 1.56
CA GLN A 119 -14.55 2.08 0.70
C GLN A 119 -15.80 2.95 0.61
N THR A 120 -15.58 4.25 0.57
CA THR A 120 -16.65 5.25 0.47
C THR A 120 -16.71 5.84 -0.94
N GLN A 121 -17.84 6.48 -1.27
CA GLN A 121 -17.93 7.26 -2.51
C GLN A 121 -16.89 8.38 -2.49
N TRP A 122 -16.17 8.54 -3.60
CA TRP A 122 -15.25 9.65 -3.76
C TRP A 122 -15.95 10.82 -4.46
N LYS A 123 -15.52 12.05 -4.15
CA LYS A 123 -16.06 13.29 -4.73
C LYS A 123 -15.03 14.05 -5.54
N THR A 124 -13.76 13.88 -5.20
CA THR A 124 -12.63 14.51 -5.89
C THR A 124 -11.73 13.46 -6.49
N ILE A 125 -10.96 13.84 -7.49
CA ILE A 125 -10.04 12.91 -8.17
C ILE A 125 -8.93 12.43 -7.24
N GLU A 126 -8.46 13.24 -6.29
CA GLU A 126 -7.51 12.76 -5.27
C GLU A 126 -8.14 11.70 -4.35
N GLN A 127 -9.43 11.83 -4.01
CA GLN A 127 -10.14 10.76 -3.30
C GLN A 127 -10.29 9.51 -4.17
N GLY A 128 -10.54 9.67 -5.48
CA GLY A 128 -10.55 8.54 -6.42
C GLY A 128 -9.19 7.82 -6.52
N ILE A 129 -8.10 8.58 -6.57
CA ILE A 129 -6.73 8.04 -6.53
C ILE A 129 -6.50 7.30 -5.21
N GLN A 130 -6.95 7.86 -4.09
CA GLN A 130 -6.87 7.18 -2.80
C GLN A 130 -7.65 5.86 -2.82
N CYS A 131 -8.86 5.81 -3.37
CA CYS A 131 -9.62 4.58 -3.53
C CYS A 131 -8.90 3.52 -4.41
N LEU A 132 -8.16 3.95 -5.44
CA LEU A 132 -7.31 3.04 -6.22
C LEU A 132 -6.17 2.45 -5.37
N ARG A 133 -5.48 3.29 -4.58
CA ARG A 133 -4.37 2.85 -3.71
C ARG A 133 -4.88 1.92 -2.60
N GLU A 134 -6.04 2.20 -2.04
CA GLU A 134 -6.71 1.30 -1.09
C GLU A 134 -6.96 -0.07 -1.74
N MET A 135 -7.51 -0.11 -2.96
CA MET A 135 -7.71 -1.39 -3.64
C MET A 135 -6.39 -2.12 -3.89
N ALA A 136 -5.33 -1.39 -4.24
CA ALA A 136 -3.99 -1.93 -4.44
C ALA A 136 -3.42 -2.54 -3.14
N VAL A 137 -3.64 -1.90 -1.99
CA VAL A 137 -3.26 -2.47 -0.70
C VAL A 137 -3.99 -3.78 -0.43
N ALA A 138 -5.28 -3.87 -0.76
CA ALA A 138 -6.01 -5.13 -0.64
C ALA A 138 -5.39 -6.23 -1.53
N GLU A 139 -5.04 -5.92 -2.79
CA GLU A 139 -4.32 -6.87 -3.65
C GLU A 139 -3.00 -7.31 -3.02
N ILE A 140 -2.23 -6.38 -2.44
CA ILE A 140 -0.96 -6.69 -1.75
C ILE A 140 -1.18 -7.63 -0.56
N VAL A 141 -2.20 -7.40 0.27
CA VAL A 141 -2.50 -8.22 1.45
C VAL A 141 -2.74 -9.68 1.08
N PHE A 142 -3.37 -9.92 -0.08
CA PHE A 142 -3.76 -11.26 -0.54
C PHE A 142 -2.87 -11.82 -1.66
N SER A 143 -1.79 -11.12 -2.00
CA SER A 143 -0.82 -11.57 -2.99
C SER A 143 0.26 -12.45 -2.37
N ASP A 144 0.66 -13.49 -3.10
CA ASP A 144 1.81 -14.33 -2.74
C ASP A 144 3.16 -13.67 -3.11
N ASP A 145 3.15 -12.57 -3.89
CA ASP A 145 4.38 -11.86 -4.28
C ASP A 145 4.85 -10.90 -3.18
N LEU A 146 5.78 -11.39 -2.37
CA LEU A 146 6.39 -10.62 -1.28
C LEU A 146 7.27 -9.45 -1.78
N ASN A 147 7.62 -9.38 -3.07
CA ASN A 147 8.51 -8.34 -3.61
C ASN A 147 7.74 -7.11 -4.12
N ALA A 148 6.43 -7.22 -4.36
CA ALA A 148 5.58 -6.14 -4.88
C ALA A 148 4.71 -5.53 -3.77
N ARG A 149 5.34 -4.79 -2.84
CA ARG A 149 4.66 -4.21 -1.66
C ARG A 149 4.37 -2.71 -1.73
N ASN A 150 4.64 -2.11 -2.88
CA ASN A 150 4.32 -0.71 -3.12
C ASN A 150 2.94 -0.60 -3.78
N PRO A 151 1.92 -0.03 -3.11
CA PRO A 151 0.57 0.13 -3.66
C PRO A 151 0.54 0.96 -4.95
N ASP A 152 1.52 1.84 -5.16
CA ASP A 152 1.60 2.69 -6.36
C ASP A 152 2.09 1.91 -7.59
N LEU A 153 2.79 0.78 -7.38
CA LEU A 153 3.34 -0.05 -8.47
C LEU A 153 2.48 -1.27 -8.79
N VAL A 154 1.40 -1.50 -8.05
CA VAL A 154 0.46 -2.59 -8.34
C VAL A 154 -0.17 -2.34 -9.72
N PRO A 155 -0.19 -3.34 -10.62
CA PRO A 155 -0.96 -3.26 -11.85
C PRO A 155 -2.41 -2.93 -11.50
N CYS A 156 -2.90 -1.80 -11.98
CA CYS A 156 -4.30 -1.50 -11.79
C CYS A 156 -5.07 -2.53 -12.64
N THR A 157 -6.13 -3.15 -12.11
CA THR A 157 -6.86 -4.18 -12.86
C THR A 157 -8.13 -3.61 -13.46
N PRO A 158 -8.73 -4.24 -14.50
CA PRO A 158 -10.05 -3.86 -14.99
C PRO A 158 -11.12 -3.86 -13.88
N MET A 159 -10.97 -4.75 -12.89
CA MET A 159 -11.83 -4.77 -11.70
C MET A 159 -11.68 -3.49 -10.88
N MET A 160 -10.44 -3.10 -10.55
CA MET A 160 -10.16 -1.87 -9.80
C MET A 160 -10.72 -0.66 -10.55
N TRP A 161 -10.48 -0.56 -11.86
CA TRP A 161 -10.98 0.53 -12.68
C TRP A 161 -12.52 0.58 -12.71
N GLY A 162 -13.17 -0.55 -12.95
CA GLY A 162 -14.63 -0.63 -12.94
C GLY A 162 -15.23 -0.26 -11.59
N LYS A 163 -14.56 -0.61 -10.49
CA LYS A 163 -14.99 -0.21 -9.14
C LYS A 163 -14.79 1.28 -8.89
N LEU A 164 -13.67 1.86 -9.32
CA LEU A 164 -13.43 3.31 -9.25
C LEU A 164 -14.56 4.09 -9.93
N LEU A 165 -14.95 3.71 -11.15
CA LEU A 165 -16.03 4.35 -11.89
C LEU A 165 -17.37 4.28 -11.14
N ARG A 166 -17.67 3.15 -10.50
CA ARG A 166 -18.92 2.97 -9.73
C ARG A 166 -18.97 3.76 -8.43
N LEU A 167 -17.82 3.96 -7.77
CA LEU A 167 -17.71 4.72 -6.53
C LEU A 167 -17.67 6.24 -6.77
N GLY A 168 -17.46 6.65 -8.02
CA GLY A 168 -17.27 8.04 -8.38
C GLY A 168 -18.54 8.83 -8.69
N PRO A 169 -18.43 10.17 -8.75
CA PRO A 169 -19.47 11.05 -9.23
C PRO A 169 -19.81 10.76 -10.71
N GLN A 170 -21.08 10.93 -11.06
CA GLN A 170 -21.55 10.76 -12.44
C GLN A 170 -20.88 11.74 -13.41
N GLU A 171 -20.53 12.94 -12.94
CA GLU A 171 -19.85 13.99 -13.71
C GLU A 171 -18.52 13.53 -14.32
N TYR A 172 -17.81 12.60 -13.65
CA TYR A 172 -16.55 12.05 -14.15
C TYR A 172 -16.73 10.76 -14.95
N SER A 173 -17.91 10.11 -14.86
CA SER A 173 -18.11 8.76 -15.38
C SER A 173 -17.86 8.64 -16.88
N SER A 174 -18.40 9.57 -17.69
CA SER A 174 -18.21 9.54 -19.15
C SER A 174 -16.78 9.79 -19.57
N ALA A 175 -16.11 10.78 -18.96
CA ALA A 175 -14.73 11.12 -19.27
C ALA A 175 -13.75 10.00 -18.88
N LEU A 176 -13.94 9.41 -17.70
CA LEU A 176 -13.13 8.30 -17.22
C LEU A 176 -13.41 6.99 -17.97
N ALA A 177 -14.64 6.77 -18.46
CA ALA A 177 -14.92 5.61 -19.32
C ALA A 177 -14.18 5.70 -20.67
N ILE A 178 -13.96 6.91 -21.19
CA ILE A 178 -13.23 7.15 -22.45
C ILE A 178 -11.72 7.19 -22.22
N MET A 179 -11.28 7.49 -20.99
CA MET A 179 -9.87 7.48 -20.62
C MET A 179 -9.26 6.11 -20.95
N ARG A 180 -8.44 6.08 -22.00
CA ARG A 180 -7.91 4.85 -22.56
C ARG A 180 -7.01 4.16 -21.54
N TRP A 181 -7.46 2.99 -21.11
CA TRP A 181 -6.61 1.94 -20.57
C TRP A 181 -5.70 1.44 -21.70
N ASP A 182 -4.39 1.65 -21.61
CA ASP A 182 -3.49 1.01 -22.57
C ASP A 182 -3.37 -0.48 -22.15
N ASP A 183 -3.31 -1.42 -23.10
CA ASP A 183 -3.25 -2.87 -22.81
C ASP A 183 -1.93 -3.30 -22.14
N LYS A 184 -1.02 -2.34 -21.91
CA LYS A 184 0.17 -2.53 -21.09
C LYS A 184 -0.26 -2.43 -19.64
N GLU A 185 0.28 -3.27 -18.76
CA GLU A 185 -0.05 -3.31 -17.33
C GLU A 185 0.21 -1.96 -16.63
N GLU A 186 -0.71 -1.01 -16.76
CA GLU A 186 -0.59 0.32 -16.18
C GLU A 186 -0.74 0.22 -14.68
N THR A 187 0.22 0.79 -13.96
CA THR A 187 0.22 0.77 -12.51
C THR A 187 -0.79 1.76 -11.94
N VAL A 188 -1.12 1.60 -10.66
CA VAL A 188 -1.93 2.58 -9.91
C VAL A 188 -1.34 3.99 -10.03
N LEU A 189 -0.02 4.12 -9.99
CA LEU A 189 0.67 5.41 -10.18
C LEU A 189 0.44 6.00 -11.57
N ASP A 190 0.45 5.18 -12.62
CA ASP A 190 0.25 5.66 -13.99
C ASP A 190 -1.19 6.13 -14.19
N MET A 191 -2.16 5.40 -13.65
CA MET A 191 -3.56 5.82 -13.62
C MET A 191 -3.75 7.09 -12.80
N ALA A 192 -3.08 7.22 -11.65
CA ALA A 192 -3.13 8.44 -10.84
C ALA A 192 -2.62 9.67 -11.61
N LYS A 193 -1.53 9.52 -12.38
CA LYS A 193 -1.02 10.61 -13.24
C LYS A 193 -2.04 11.01 -14.31
N LYS A 194 -2.71 10.05 -14.96
CA LYS A 194 -3.75 10.33 -15.96
C LYS A 194 -4.95 11.06 -15.34
N LEU A 195 -5.38 10.60 -14.17
CA LEU A 195 -6.49 11.22 -13.44
C LEU A 195 -6.17 12.68 -13.07
N ARG A 196 -4.96 12.96 -12.57
CA ARG A 196 -4.52 14.34 -12.30
C ARG A 196 -4.44 15.19 -13.56
N ALA A 197 -3.84 14.66 -14.63
CA ALA A 197 -3.75 15.37 -15.91
C ALA A 197 -5.13 15.73 -16.47
N TYR A 198 -6.13 14.87 -16.30
CA TYR A 198 -7.51 15.17 -16.67
C TYR A 198 -8.07 16.36 -15.89
N VAL A 199 -7.87 16.40 -14.58
CA VAL A 199 -8.30 17.51 -13.72
C VAL A 199 -7.60 18.81 -14.07
N ASP A 200 -6.29 18.76 -14.34
CA ASP A 200 -5.52 19.93 -14.75
C ASP A 200 -6.05 20.55 -16.05
N VAL A 201 -6.48 19.70 -17.00
CA VAL A 201 -7.14 20.15 -18.24
C VAL A 201 -8.54 20.72 -17.94
N MET A 202 -9.32 20.08 -17.07
CA MET A 202 -10.65 20.54 -16.68
C MET A 202 -10.63 21.84 -15.87
N HIS A 203 -9.59 22.09 -15.08
CA HIS A 203 -9.43 23.36 -14.37
C HIS A 203 -8.63 24.39 -15.15
N SER A 204 -8.28 24.09 -16.41
CA SER A 204 -7.57 25.05 -17.25
C SER A 204 -8.42 26.29 -17.52
N PRO A 205 -7.79 27.46 -17.79
CA PRO A 205 -8.49 28.69 -18.13
C PRO A 205 -9.46 28.54 -19.31
N THR A 206 -9.20 27.59 -20.21
CA THR A 206 -10.07 27.25 -21.33
C THR A 206 -11.42 26.72 -20.85
N HIS A 207 -11.45 25.86 -19.83
CA HIS A 207 -12.70 25.35 -19.28
C HIS A 207 -13.49 26.44 -18.56
N GLY A 208 -12.80 27.31 -17.79
CA GLY A 208 -13.46 28.48 -17.19
C GLY A 208 -14.12 29.40 -18.22
N ARG A 209 -13.55 29.51 -19.43
CA ARG A 209 -14.18 30.23 -20.55
C ARG A 209 -15.37 29.49 -21.14
N ILE A 210 -15.33 28.16 -21.23
CA ILE A 210 -16.45 27.33 -21.69
C ILE A 210 -17.63 27.46 -20.73
N THR A 211 -17.41 27.28 -19.42
CA THR A 211 -18.47 27.43 -18.40
C THR A 211 -19.10 28.83 -18.42
N ALA A 212 -18.29 29.88 -18.64
CA ALA A 212 -18.81 31.24 -18.75
C ALA A 212 -19.71 31.42 -20.00
N VAL A 213 -19.38 30.75 -21.11
CA VAL A 213 -20.21 30.74 -22.32
C VAL A 213 -21.50 29.96 -22.10
N GLU A 214 -21.43 28.76 -21.51
CA GLU A 214 -22.60 27.94 -21.16
C GLU A 214 -23.57 28.70 -20.26
N THR A 215 -23.07 29.34 -19.19
CA THR A 215 -23.90 30.16 -18.28
C THR A 215 -24.55 31.36 -19.01
N TYR A 216 -23.87 31.93 -20.01
CA TYR A 216 -24.43 33.02 -20.81
C TYR A 216 -25.51 32.53 -21.78
N MET A 217 -25.34 31.32 -22.34
CA MET A 217 -26.33 30.66 -23.18
C MET A 217 -27.60 30.31 -22.40
N GLU A 218 -27.50 29.70 -21.22
CA GLU A 218 -28.65 29.41 -20.36
C GLU A 218 -29.46 30.67 -20.05
N LYS A 219 -28.78 31.77 -19.66
CA LYS A 219 -29.43 33.07 -19.42
C LYS A 219 -30.08 33.70 -20.66
N LEU A 220 -29.65 33.32 -21.85
CA LEU A 220 -30.24 33.77 -23.11
C LEU A 220 -31.47 32.93 -23.46
N GLU A 221 -31.42 31.62 -23.23
CA GLU A 221 -32.55 30.71 -23.41
C GLU A 221 -33.70 31.07 -22.47
N ASP A 222 -33.42 31.31 -21.17
CA ASP A 222 -34.41 31.77 -20.19
C ASP A 222 -35.13 33.07 -20.62
N LYS A 223 -34.44 33.95 -21.35
CA LYS A 223 -34.99 35.22 -21.85
C LYS A 223 -35.80 35.10 -23.13
N ILE A 224 -35.68 33.99 -23.85
CA ILE A 224 -36.42 33.73 -25.10
C ILE A 224 -37.71 32.95 -24.80
N GLU A 225 -37.75 32.21 -23.69
CA GLU A 225 -38.96 31.50 -23.22
C GLU A 225 -39.94 32.39 -22.40
N GLU A 226 -39.57 33.63 -22.08
CA GLU A 226 -40.42 34.66 -21.45
C GLU A 226 -41.11 35.58 -22.48
#